data_AF-A0A972KTV2-F1
#
_entry.id   AF-A0A972KTV2-F1
#
_cell.length_a   1.000
_cell.length_b   1.000
_cell.length_c   1.000
_cell.angle_alpha   90.00
_cell.angle_beta   90.00
_cell.angle_gamma   90.00
#
_symmetry.space_group_name_H-M   'P 1'
#
loop_
_entity.id
_entity.type
_entity.pdbx_description
1 polymer ?
#
loop_
_entity_poly.entity_id
_entity_poly.type
_entity_poly.pdbx_seq_one_letter_code
_entity_poly.pdbx_strand_id
1 'polypeptide(L)'
;MTSDELRNKEFTITRKGYSQEEVRAFLDSVADAWEERMAELEKIEQGLAGLEKEIESFETVRDSLSECLEAANEKIATYRSRAKMAERHAREAEQRALAAEEKAEDAIREVRAELEAERDEMLRQAREEVNLVLQEAAKRGKMYIRKSREKADRMHEHLALLQSQRLLLIARLKSLLLASVQFIEDLESDPVLARHVVGQQTEANPKAGLSARELESIIQTLDILKEKMP
;
A
#
# COMPACT_ATOMS: atom_id res chain seq x y z
N MET A 1 -8.10 44.54 -104.85
CA MET A 1 -7.15 44.80 -105.94
C MET A 1 -5.76 44.40 -105.42
N THR A 2 -4.75 44.21 -106.27
CA THR A 2 -3.32 44.14 -105.88
C THR A 2 -2.53 45.28 -106.51
N SER A 3 -1.36 45.63 -105.95
CA SER A 3 -0.49 46.69 -106.50
C SER A 3 -0.22 46.50 -108.00
N ASP A 4 -0.02 45.24 -108.40
CA ASP A 4 0.12 44.82 -109.80
C ASP A 4 -1.12 45.09 -110.66
N GLU A 5 -2.32 44.98 -110.11
CA GLU A 5 -3.56 45.34 -110.82
C GLU A 5 -3.74 46.86 -110.99
N LEU A 6 -3.08 47.65 -110.13
CA LEU A 6 -3.09 49.12 -110.17
C LEU A 6 -2.08 49.65 -111.20
N ARG A 7 -0.90 49.02 -111.27
CA ARG A 7 0.14 49.31 -112.28
C ARG A 7 -0.25 48.88 -113.69
N ASN A 8 -0.97 47.77 -113.84
CA ASN A 8 -1.37 47.22 -115.13
C ASN A 8 -2.76 47.68 -115.62
N LYS A 9 -3.34 48.72 -115.00
CA LYS A 9 -4.69 49.18 -115.34
C LYS A 9 -4.69 49.99 -116.64
N GLU A 10 -5.43 49.52 -117.64
CA GLU A 10 -5.61 50.23 -118.92
C GLU A 10 -6.87 51.10 -118.91
N PHE A 11 -6.77 52.31 -119.46
CA PHE A 11 -7.85 53.29 -119.51
C PHE A 11 -8.15 53.72 -120.96
N THR A 12 -9.43 53.91 -121.28
CA THR A 12 -9.89 54.35 -122.60
C THR A 12 -9.62 55.85 -122.82
N ILE A 13 -9.00 56.23 -123.94
CA ILE A 13 -8.61 57.61 -124.25
C ILE A 13 -9.84 58.42 -124.72
N THR A 14 -10.07 59.59 -124.12
CA THR A 14 -11.18 60.50 -124.48
C THR A 14 -10.64 61.87 -124.88
N ARG A 15 -11.33 62.59 -125.78
CA ARG A 15 -10.87 63.84 -126.43
C ARG A 15 -10.50 65.01 -125.49
N LYS A 16 -10.84 64.94 -124.19
CA LYS A 16 -10.37 65.83 -123.11
C LYS A 16 -10.06 64.98 -121.87
N GLY A 17 -8.89 64.35 -121.85
CA GLY A 17 -8.43 63.49 -120.77
C GLY A 17 -7.08 63.94 -120.18
N TYR A 18 -6.69 63.31 -119.09
CA TYR A 18 -5.38 63.51 -118.43
C TYR A 18 -4.24 62.91 -119.28
N SER A 19 -3.01 63.40 -119.07
CA SER A 19 -1.81 62.88 -119.75
C SER A 19 -1.52 61.45 -119.33
N GLN A 20 -1.23 60.56 -120.28
CA GLN A 20 -0.94 59.15 -119.98
C GLN A 20 0.31 58.97 -119.11
N GLU A 21 1.32 59.82 -119.28
CA GLU A 21 2.56 59.78 -118.50
C GLU A 21 2.31 60.22 -117.04
N GLU A 22 1.51 61.27 -116.86
CA GLU A 22 1.14 61.79 -115.54
C GLU A 22 0.21 60.81 -114.80
N VAL A 23 -0.74 60.20 -115.51
CA VAL A 23 -1.60 59.14 -114.97
C VAL A 23 -0.78 57.90 -114.60
N ARG A 24 0.20 57.48 -115.41
CA ARG A 24 1.10 56.36 -115.06
C ARG A 24 1.94 56.66 -113.82
N ALA A 25 2.60 57.82 -113.75
CA ALA A 25 3.37 58.22 -112.60
C ALA A 25 2.51 58.32 -111.32
N PHE A 26 1.26 58.78 -111.45
CA PHE A 26 0.30 58.79 -110.36
C PHE A 26 -0.11 57.37 -109.94
N LEU A 27 -0.38 56.46 -110.88
CA LEU A 27 -0.72 55.06 -110.58
C LEU A 27 0.44 54.31 -109.91
N ASP A 28 1.68 54.57 -110.34
CA ASP A 28 2.88 54.03 -109.68
C ASP A 28 3.01 54.55 -108.24
N SER A 29 2.81 55.85 -108.01
CA SER A 29 2.83 56.42 -106.64
C SER A 29 1.70 55.89 -105.76
N VAL A 30 0.50 55.66 -106.31
CA VAL A 30 -0.64 55.07 -105.59
C VAL A 30 -0.37 53.60 -105.29
N ALA A 31 0.26 52.87 -106.23
CA ALA A 31 0.68 51.49 -106.03
C ALA A 31 1.73 51.38 -104.91
N ASP A 32 2.76 52.24 -104.92
CA ASP A 32 3.81 52.28 -103.88
C ASP A 32 3.22 52.60 -102.48
N ALA A 33 2.40 53.66 -102.38
CA ALA A 33 1.78 54.06 -101.10
C ALA A 33 0.82 52.98 -100.56
N TRP A 34 0.21 52.20 -101.45
CA TRP A 34 -0.65 51.12 -101.06
C TRP A 34 0.13 49.87 -100.63
N GLU A 35 1.24 49.53 -101.29
CA GLU A 35 2.16 48.50 -100.80
C GLU A 35 2.70 48.83 -99.40
N GLU A 36 3.11 50.07 -99.17
CA GLU A 36 3.56 50.53 -97.85
C GLU A 36 2.47 50.36 -96.79
N ARG A 37 1.23 50.78 -97.10
CA ARG A 37 0.09 50.61 -96.19
C ARG A 37 -0.31 49.16 -95.98
N MET A 38 -0.21 48.31 -96.99
CA MET A 38 -0.46 46.88 -96.86
C MET A 38 0.61 46.21 -95.99
N ALA A 39 1.89 46.59 -96.13
CA ALA A 39 2.97 46.11 -95.27
C ALA A 39 2.81 46.57 -93.82
N GLU A 40 2.37 47.81 -93.60
CA GLU A 40 2.01 48.29 -92.26
C GLU A 40 0.83 47.52 -91.66
N LEU A 41 -0.22 47.27 -92.45
CA LEU A 41 -1.37 46.48 -92.03
C LEU A 41 -0.95 45.06 -91.62
N GLU A 42 -0.15 44.38 -92.46
CA GLU A 42 0.35 43.05 -92.16
C GLU A 42 1.21 43.03 -90.88
N LYS A 43 2.05 44.04 -90.68
CA LYS A 43 2.87 44.16 -89.46
C LYS A 43 2.02 44.39 -88.21
N ILE A 44 0.97 45.21 -88.31
CA ILE A 44 0.03 45.45 -87.21
C ILE A 44 -0.77 44.18 -86.92
N GLU A 45 -1.26 43.48 -87.94
CA GLU A 45 -1.98 42.21 -87.80
C GLU A 45 -1.12 41.13 -87.15
N GLN A 46 0.16 41.01 -87.55
CA GLN A 46 1.11 40.11 -86.89
C GLN A 46 1.36 40.50 -85.42
N GLY A 47 1.44 41.80 -85.13
CA GLY A 47 1.58 42.31 -83.76
C GLY A 47 0.34 42.03 -82.89
N LEU A 48 -0.85 42.22 -83.44
CA LEU A 48 -2.13 41.88 -82.81
C LEU A 48 -2.21 40.39 -82.50
N ALA A 49 -1.90 39.53 -83.49
CA ALA A 49 -1.89 38.08 -83.30
C ALA A 49 -0.89 37.63 -82.22
N GLY A 50 0.27 38.30 -82.12
CA GLY A 50 1.27 38.04 -81.07
C GLY A 50 0.76 38.41 -79.68
N LEU A 51 0.19 39.62 -79.54
CA LEU A 51 -0.39 40.11 -78.29
C LEU A 51 -1.59 39.27 -77.84
N GLU A 52 -2.46 38.87 -78.77
CA GLU A 52 -3.60 37.99 -78.50
C GLU A 52 -3.14 36.65 -77.92
N LYS A 53 -2.09 36.05 -78.50
CA LYS A 53 -1.50 34.81 -78.00
C LYS A 53 -0.86 34.98 -76.61
N GLU A 54 -0.25 36.12 -76.36
CA GLU A 54 0.34 36.44 -75.05
C GLU A 54 -0.75 36.61 -73.99
N ILE A 55 -1.84 37.30 -74.32
CA ILE A 55 -3.04 37.40 -73.47
C ILE A 55 -3.58 36.01 -73.15
N GLU A 56 -3.78 35.14 -74.16
CA GLU A 56 -4.28 33.77 -73.96
C GLU A 56 -3.37 32.96 -73.01
N SER A 57 -2.04 33.15 -73.11
CA SER A 57 -1.08 32.52 -72.19
C SER A 57 -1.23 33.05 -70.76
N PHE A 58 -1.44 34.35 -70.58
CA PHE A 58 -1.65 34.95 -69.26
C PHE A 58 -2.97 34.51 -68.64
N GLU A 59 -4.03 34.36 -69.44
CA GLU A 59 -5.31 33.83 -68.96
C GLU A 59 -5.16 32.39 -68.47
N THR A 60 -4.45 31.54 -69.21
CA THR A 60 -4.15 30.17 -68.79
C THR A 60 -3.39 30.14 -67.45
N VAL A 61 -2.38 31.02 -67.29
CA VAL A 61 -1.63 31.13 -66.04
C VAL A 61 -2.53 31.62 -64.90
N ARG A 62 -3.33 32.65 -65.12
CA ARG A 62 -4.30 33.19 -64.15
C ARG A 62 -5.24 32.09 -63.65
N ASP A 63 -5.80 31.31 -64.57
CA ASP A 63 -6.77 30.27 -64.24
C ASP A 63 -6.12 29.16 -63.42
N SER A 64 -4.91 28.70 -63.80
CA SER A 64 -4.15 27.72 -63.03
C SER A 64 -3.76 28.23 -61.62
N LEU A 65 -3.43 29.52 -61.50
CA LEU A 65 -3.11 30.15 -60.22
C LEU A 65 -4.36 30.25 -59.34
N SER A 66 -5.51 30.57 -59.94
CA SER A 66 -6.80 30.64 -59.25
C SER A 66 -7.18 29.29 -58.68
N GLU A 67 -7.07 28.21 -59.48
CA GLU A 67 -7.33 26.84 -59.04
C GLU A 67 -6.37 26.43 -57.91
N CYS A 68 -5.08 26.76 -58.03
CA CYS A 68 -4.10 26.49 -56.98
C CYS A 68 -4.43 27.22 -55.67
N LEU A 69 -4.88 28.48 -55.77
CA LEU A 69 -5.23 29.31 -54.62
C LEU A 69 -6.51 28.80 -53.93
N GLU A 70 -7.50 28.35 -54.70
CA GLU A 70 -8.69 27.69 -54.18
C GLU A 70 -8.35 26.39 -53.45
N ALA A 71 -7.56 25.52 -54.08
CA ALA A 71 -7.11 24.26 -53.47
C ALA A 71 -6.26 24.50 -52.20
N ALA A 72 -5.42 25.54 -52.19
CA ALA A 72 -4.66 25.94 -51.01
C ALA A 72 -5.57 26.43 -49.88
N ASN A 73 -6.57 27.26 -50.20
CA ASN A 73 -7.54 27.76 -49.22
C ASN A 73 -8.41 26.63 -48.62
N GLU A 74 -8.84 25.67 -49.44
CA GLU A 74 -9.57 24.50 -48.96
C GLU A 74 -8.71 23.66 -47.99
N LYS A 75 -7.43 23.44 -48.33
CA LYS A 75 -6.48 22.77 -47.43
C LYS A 75 -6.29 23.55 -46.12
N ILE A 76 -6.17 24.88 -46.18
CA ILE A 76 -6.09 25.71 -44.97
C ILE A 76 -7.35 25.56 -44.10
N ALA A 77 -8.54 25.57 -44.71
CA ALA A 77 -9.80 25.41 -43.99
C ALA A 77 -9.91 24.03 -43.32
N THR A 78 -9.54 22.96 -44.03
CA THR A 78 -9.55 21.59 -43.49
C THR A 78 -8.53 21.42 -42.36
N TYR A 79 -7.31 21.98 -42.49
CA TYR A 79 -6.32 21.95 -41.40
C TYR A 79 -6.79 22.72 -40.16
N ARG A 80 -7.40 23.89 -40.32
CA ARG A 80 -7.99 24.63 -39.20
C ARG A 80 -9.09 23.85 -38.50
N SER A 81 -9.96 23.19 -39.26
CA SER A 81 -11.02 22.34 -38.71
C SER A 81 -10.43 21.16 -37.92
N ARG A 82 -9.46 20.46 -38.51
CA ARG A 82 -8.75 19.35 -37.85
C ARG A 82 -8.03 19.80 -36.56
N ALA A 83 -7.37 20.95 -36.58
CA ALA A 83 -6.71 21.51 -35.40
C ALA A 83 -7.71 21.78 -34.27
N LYS A 84 -8.87 22.39 -34.57
CA LYS A 84 -9.94 22.60 -33.58
C LYS A 84 -10.50 21.29 -33.02
N MET A 85 -10.68 20.28 -33.87
CA MET A 85 -11.17 18.97 -33.42
C MET A 85 -10.13 18.27 -32.54
N ALA A 86 -8.86 18.32 -32.91
CA ALA A 86 -7.77 17.80 -32.10
C ALA A 86 -7.68 18.48 -30.72
N GLU A 87 -7.83 19.82 -30.68
CA GLU A 87 -7.87 20.58 -29.43
C GLU A 87 -9.05 20.17 -28.54
N ARG A 88 -10.24 19.99 -29.13
CA ARG A 88 -11.41 19.49 -28.38
C ARG A 88 -11.18 18.09 -27.83
N HIS A 89 -10.66 17.17 -28.64
CA HIS A 89 -10.35 15.82 -28.18
C HIS A 89 -9.30 15.81 -27.07
N ALA A 90 -8.27 16.65 -27.16
CA ALA A 90 -7.27 16.80 -26.11
C ALA A 90 -7.89 17.29 -24.80
N ARG A 91 -8.74 18.34 -24.86
CA ARG A 91 -9.45 18.85 -23.67
C ARG A 91 -10.41 17.82 -23.07
N GLU A 92 -11.16 17.10 -23.90
CA GLU A 92 -12.07 16.05 -23.41
C GLU A 92 -11.29 14.89 -22.77
N ALA A 93 -10.16 14.49 -23.34
CA ALA A 93 -9.29 13.47 -22.77
C ALA A 93 -8.71 13.92 -21.41
N GLU A 94 -8.26 15.17 -21.31
CA GLU A 94 -7.77 15.76 -20.07
C GLU A 94 -8.85 15.80 -18.99
N GLN A 95 -10.06 16.28 -19.32
CA GLN A 95 -11.19 16.28 -18.38
C GLN A 95 -11.57 14.88 -17.91
N ARG A 96 -11.55 13.89 -18.82
CA ARG A 96 -11.81 12.49 -18.45
C ARG A 96 -10.72 11.93 -17.54
N ALA A 97 -9.46 12.29 -17.77
CA ALA A 97 -8.35 11.88 -16.92
C ALA A 97 -8.49 12.47 -15.51
N LEU A 98 -8.76 13.76 -15.40
CA LEU A 98 -8.99 14.44 -14.11
C LEU A 98 -10.17 13.83 -13.34
N ALA A 99 -11.29 13.59 -14.02
CA ALA A 99 -12.47 12.95 -13.40
C ALA A 99 -12.20 11.49 -12.98
N ALA A 100 -11.31 10.78 -13.67
CA ALA A 100 -10.91 9.43 -13.27
C ALA A 100 -9.98 9.45 -12.05
N GLU A 101 -9.08 10.43 -11.98
CA GLU A 101 -8.19 10.64 -10.84
C GLU A 101 -8.97 10.99 -9.57
N GLU A 102 -9.89 11.95 -9.64
CA GLU A 102 -10.76 12.33 -8.51
C GLU A 102 -11.54 11.13 -7.95
N LYS A 103 -12.14 10.32 -8.84
CA LYS A 103 -12.85 9.09 -8.45
C LYS A 103 -11.92 8.07 -7.80
N ALA A 104 -10.70 7.94 -8.29
CA ALA A 104 -9.72 7.03 -7.70
C ALA A 104 -9.29 7.50 -6.31
N GLU A 105 -9.10 8.81 -6.12
CA GLU A 105 -8.78 9.40 -4.83
C GLU A 105 -9.91 9.21 -3.81
N ASP A 106 -11.16 9.41 -4.22
CA ASP A 106 -12.33 9.19 -3.38
C ASP A 106 -12.45 7.71 -2.96
N ALA A 107 -12.28 6.78 -3.90
CA ALA A 107 -12.27 5.34 -3.60
C ALA A 107 -11.13 4.95 -2.64
N ILE A 108 -9.94 5.50 -2.83
CA ILE A 108 -8.80 5.30 -1.91
C ILE A 108 -9.13 5.85 -0.52
N ARG A 109 -9.79 7.01 -0.44
CA ARG A 109 -10.18 7.62 0.83
C ARG A 109 -11.20 6.77 1.58
N GLU A 110 -12.19 6.24 0.88
CA GLU A 110 -13.21 5.34 1.43
C GLU A 110 -12.58 4.05 1.97
N VAL A 111 -11.78 3.35 1.17
CA VAL A 111 -11.08 2.13 1.60
C VAL A 111 -10.17 2.39 2.81
N ARG A 112 -9.48 3.54 2.85
CA ARG A 112 -8.67 3.91 4.02
C ARG A 112 -9.52 4.10 5.28
N ALA A 113 -10.65 4.77 5.18
CA ALA A 113 -11.55 4.98 6.31
C ALA A 113 -12.12 3.66 6.85
N GLU A 114 -12.49 2.73 5.96
CA GLU A 114 -12.94 1.39 6.32
C GLU A 114 -11.84 0.59 7.03
N LEU A 115 -10.62 0.59 6.48
CA LEU A 115 -9.47 -0.09 7.09
C LEU A 115 -9.11 0.47 8.46
N GLU A 116 -9.22 1.79 8.66
CA GLU A 116 -8.98 2.41 9.97
C GLU A 116 -10.05 2.00 10.99
N ALA A 117 -11.32 1.97 10.59
CA ALA A 117 -12.42 1.53 11.44
C ALA A 117 -12.28 0.05 11.83
N GLU A 118 -11.93 -0.82 10.87
CA GLU A 118 -11.70 -2.24 11.12
C GLU A 118 -10.50 -2.46 12.04
N ARG A 119 -9.39 -1.75 11.81
CA ARG A 119 -8.21 -1.76 12.70
C ARG A 119 -8.59 -1.39 14.14
N ASP A 120 -9.35 -0.32 14.32
CA ASP A 120 -9.71 0.17 15.64
C ASP A 120 -10.66 -0.80 16.37
N GLU A 121 -11.58 -1.42 15.63
CA GLU A 121 -12.44 -2.48 16.16
C GLU A 121 -11.63 -3.73 16.55
N MET A 122 -10.69 -4.18 15.73
CA MET A 122 -9.79 -5.30 16.07
C MET A 122 -8.98 -5.00 17.33
N LEU A 123 -8.46 -3.78 17.47
CA LEU A 123 -7.73 -3.37 18.67
C LEU A 123 -8.63 -3.34 19.91
N ARG A 124 -9.90 -2.91 19.77
CA ARG A 124 -10.88 -2.95 20.85
C ARG A 124 -11.16 -4.39 21.29
N GLN A 125 -11.43 -5.28 20.35
CA GLN A 125 -11.69 -6.70 20.61
C GLN A 125 -10.48 -7.38 21.28
N ALA A 126 -9.27 -7.18 20.76
CA ALA A 126 -8.05 -7.73 21.34
C ALA A 126 -7.85 -7.25 22.78
N ARG A 127 -8.14 -5.97 23.08
CA ARG A 127 -8.06 -5.44 24.45
C ARG A 127 -9.10 -6.09 25.37
N GLU A 128 -10.32 -6.31 24.89
CA GLU A 128 -11.37 -6.98 25.65
C GLU A 128 -11.01 -8.43 25.98
N GLU A 129 -10.50 -9.17 24.99
CA GLU A 129 -10.01 -10.54 25.18
C GLU A 129 -8.86 -10.61 26.19
N VAL A 130 -7.86 -9.74 26.05
CA VAL A 130 -6.74 -9.65 27.00
C VAL A 130 -7.25 -9.36 28.41
N ASN A 131 -8.21 -8.44 28.56
CA ASN A 131 -8.79 -8.13 29.86
C ASN A 131 -9.52 -9.33 30.47
N LEU A 132 -10.26 -10.11 29.68
CA LEU A 132 -10.92 -11.33 30.15
C LEU A 132 -9.91 -12.38 30.61
N VAL A 133 -8.84 -12.61 29.82
CA VAL A 133 -7.76 -13.54 30.18
C VAL A 133 -7.08 -13.12 31.48
N LEU A 134 -6.78 -11.83 31.64
CA LEU A 134 -6.18 -11.29 32.87
C LEU A 134 -7.11 -11.47 34.08
N GLN A 135 -8.41 -11.21 33.93
CA GLN A 135 -9.39 -11.43 35.00
C GLN A 135 -9.49 -12.90 35.39
N GLU A 136 -9.50 -13.81 34.41
CA GLU A 136 -9.58 -15.24 34.67
C GLU A 136 -8.30 -15.76 35.34
N ALA A 137 -7.13 -15.35 34.85
CA ALA A 137 -5.84 -15.66 35.46
C ALA A 137 -5.77 -15.16 36.91
N ALA A 138 -6.25 -13.95 37.19
CA ALA A 138 -6.31 -13.40 38.54
C ALA A 138 -7.24 -14.21 39.46
N LYS A 139 -8.43 -14.61 38.99
CA LYS A 139 -9.36 -15.47 39.74
C LYS A 139 -8.75 -16.83 40.05
N ARG A 140 -8.15 -17.48 39.04
CA ARG A 140 -7.47 -18.77 39.19
C ARG A 140 -6.31 -18.66 40.19
N GLY A 141 -5.49 -17.62 40.08
CA GLY A 141 -4.40 -17.32 41.02
C GLY A 141 -4.89 -17.19 42.47
N LYS A 142 -5.94 -16.40 42.72
CA LYS A 142 -6.57 -16.27 44.04
C LYS A 142 -7.07 -17.63 44.58
N MET A 143 -7.72 -18.42 43.75
CA MET A 143 -8.17 -19.78 44.10
C MET A 143 -7.01 -20.70 44.51
N TYR A 144 -5.92 -20.70 43.74
CA TYR A 144 -4.73 -21.49 44.06
C TYR A 144 -4.08 -21.06 45.37
N ILE A 145 -3.91 -19.75 45.59
CA ILE A 145 -3.38 -19.22 46.85
C ILE A 145 -4.25 -19.64 48.02
N ARG A 146 -5.58 -19.53 47.90
CA ARG A 146 -6.52 -19.95 48.95
C ARG A 146 -6.38 -21.44 49.28
N LYS A 147 -6.40 -22.31 48.26
CA LYS A 147 -6.22 -23.76 48.45
C LYS A 147 -4.87 -24.10 49.08
N SER A 148 -3.82 -23.37 48.71
CA SER A 148 -2.49 -23.55 49.31
C SER A 148 -2.47 -23.14 50.78
N ARG A 149 -3.12 -22.03 51.14
CA ARG A 149 -3.27 -21.60 52.54
C ARG A 149 -4.06 -22.62 53.35
N GLU A 150 -5.21 -23.08 52.86
CA GLU A 150 -6.03 -24.10 53.53
C GLU A 150 -5.26 -25.43 53.76
N LYS A 151 -4.33 -25.78 52.86
CA LYS A 151 -3.44 -26.93 53.06
C LYS A 151 -2.37 -26.64 54.11
N ALA A 152 -1.76 -25.46 54.07
CA ALA A 152 -0.77 -25.03 55.05
C ALA A 152 -1.37 -24.98 56.46
N ASP A 153 -2.58 -24.46 56.62
CA ASP A 153 -3.29 -24.39 57.89
C ASP A 153 -3.54 -25.81 58.44
N ARG A 154 -4.04 -26.72 57.60
CA ARG A 154 -4.20 -28.15 57.96
C ARG A 154 -2.88 -28.80 58.39
N MET A 155 -1.78 -28.52 57.68
CA MET A 155 -0.46 -29.04 58.07
C MET A 155 -0.01 -28.47 59.43
N HIS A 156 -0.26 -27.19 59.69
CA HIS A 156 0.05 -26.58 60.99
C HIS A 156 -0.78 -27.23 62.12
N GLU A 157 -2.07 -27.47 61.90
CA GLU A 157 -2.93 -28.18 62.87
C GLU A 157 -2.41 -29.60 63.14
N HIS A 158 -2.06 -30.36 62.10
CA HIS A 158 -1.49 -31.70 62.25
C HIS A 158 -0.15 -31.68 63.00
N LEU A 159 0.72 -30.71 62.70
CA LEU A 159 2.00 -30.54 63.41
C LEU A 159 1.77 -30.25 64.91
N ALA A 160 0.84 -29.36 65.24
CA ALA A 160 0.51 -29.04 66.63
C ALA A 160 -0.04 -30.26 67.39
N LEU A 161 -0.92 -31.05 66.75
CA LEU A 161 -1.44 -32.31 67.30
C LEU A 161 -0.32 -33.31 67.57
N LEU A 162 0.59 -33.53 66.60
CA LEU A 162 1.73 -34.43 66.75
C LEU A 162 2.68 -33.97 67.86
N GLN A 163 2.92 -32.65 67.99
CA GLN A 163 3.72 -32.10 69.08
C GLN A 163 3.09 -32.34 70.45
N SER A 164 1.78 -32.16 70.59
CA SER A 164 1.04 -32.45 71.81
C SER A 164 1.10 -33.94 72.17
N GLN A 165 0.87 -34.82 71.18
CA GLN A 165 0.99 -36.27 71.35
C GLN A 165 2.40 -36.68 71.78
N ARG A 166 3.44 -36.08 71.19
CA ARG A 166 4.84 -36.28 71.59
C ARG A 166 5.08 -35.89 73.04
N LEU A 167 4.61 -34.72 73.49
CA LEU A 167 4.77 -34.27 74.87
C LEU A 167 4.03 -35.20 75.86
N LEU A 168 2.82 -35.65 75.51
CA LEU A 168 2.06 -36.59 76.32
C LEU A 168 2.78 -37.94 76.46
N LEU A 169 3.37 -38.44 75.37
CA LEU A 169 4.16 -39.67 75.39
C LEU A 169 5.38 -39.54 76.31
N ILE A 170 6.12 -38.43 76.19
CA ILE A 170 7.27 -38.15 77.06
C ILE A 170 6.82 -38.09 78.53
N ALA A 171 5.72 -37.41 78.85
CA ALA A 171 5.18 -37.34 80.20
C ALA A 171 4.77 -38.71 80.75
N ARG A 172 4.10 -39.54 79.94
CA ARG A 172 3.74 -40.93 80.30
C ARG A 172 4.98 -41.78 80.58
N LEU A 173 5.98 -41.73 79.70
CA LEU A 173 7.23 -42.46 79.89
C LEU A 173 7.97 -42.00 81.16
N LYS A 174 8.05 -40.69 81.40
CA LYS A 174 8.66 -40.14 82.62
C LYS A 174 7.93 -40.61 83.88
N SER A 175 6.60 -40.61 83.88
CA SER A 175 5.79 -41.11 85.00
C SER A 175 6.00 -42.61 85.27
N LEU A 176 6.09 -43.43 84.22
CA LEU A 176 6.36 -44.87 84.36
C LEU A 176 7.76 -45.13 84.93
N LEU A 177 8.77 -44.40 84.44
CA LEU A 177 10.14 -44.52 84.93
C LEU A 177 10.25 -44.08 86.39
N LEU A 178 9.65 -42.94 86.76
CA LEU A 178 9.61 -42.48 88.15
C LEU A 178 8.93 -43.50 89.08
N ALA A 179 7.79 -44.05 88.67
CA ALA A 179 7.13 -45.11 89.42
C ALA A 179 8.01 -46.37 89.57
N SER A 180 8.75 -46.74 88.52
CA SER A 180 9.68 -47.88 88.58
C SER A 180 10.89 -47.62 89.49
N VAL A 181 11.41 -46.39 89.54
CA VAL A 181 12.49 -46.00 90.44
C VAL A 181 12.00 -46.03 91.89
N GLN A 182 10.85 -45.41 92.17
CA GLN A 182 10.25 -45.44 93.51
C GLN A 182 10.02 -46.88 94.00
N PHE A 183 9.53 -47.76 93.12
CA PHE A 183 9.35 -49.17 93.43
C PHE A 183 10.68 -49.88 93.78
N ILE A 184 11.78 -49.55 93.10
CA ILE A 184 13.11 -50.08 93.41
C ILE A 184 13.62 -49.53 94.76
N GLU A 185 13.46 -48.23 95.01
CA GLU A 185 13.83 -47.61 96.29
C GLU A 185 13.06 -48.22 97.47
N ASP A 186 11.77 -48.49 97.29
CA ASP A 186 10.93 -49.17 98.28
C ASP A 186 11.41 -50.62 98.52
N LEU A 187 11.84 -51.34 97.47
CA LEU A 187 12.42 -52.68 97.56
C LEU A 187 13.77 -52.71 98.28
N GLU A 188 14.62 -51.71 98.10
CA GLU A 188 15.93 -51.60 98.77
C GLU A 188 15.79 -51.20 100.24
N SER A 189 14.73 -50.45 100.58
CA SER A 189 14.48 -49.93 101.93
C SER A 189 13.75 -50.92 102.86
N ASP A 190 13.04 -51.92 102.33
CA ASP A 190 12.32 -52.95 103.10
C ASP A 190 12.84 -54.39 102.84
N PRO A 191 13.56 -55.01 103.80
CA PRO A 191 14.14 -56.35 103.62
C PRO A 191 13.12 -57.50 103.54
N VAL A 192 11.84 -57.27 103.84
CA VAL A 192 10.77 -58.28 103.69
C VAL A 192 10.21 -58.31 102.26
N LEU A 193 10.06 -57.13 101.63
CA LEU A 193 9.58 -57.00 100.25
C LEU A 193 10.59 -57.53 99.23
N ALA A 194 11.88 -57.28 99.44
CA ALA A 194 12.96 -57.80 98.58
C ALA A 194 12.93 -59.33 98.44
N ARG A 195 12.57 -60.06 99.50
CA ARG A 195 12.48 -61.53 99.48
C ARG A 195 11.25 -62.06 98.75
N HIS A 196 10.15 -61.29 98.72
CA HIS A 196 8.90 -61.73 98.09
C HIS A 196 8.97 -61.60 96.56
N VAL A 197 9.63 -60.57 96.03
CA VAL A 197 9.79 -60.35 94.59
C VAL A 197 10.84 -61.27 93.98
N VAL A 198 11.96 -61.52 94.68
CA VAL A 198 12.99 -62.48 94.24
C VAL A 198 12.44 -63.92 94.16
N GLY A 199 11.40 -64.25 94.93
CA GLY A 199 10.74 -65.56 94.88
C GLY A 199 9.91 -65.85 93.63
N GLN A 200 9.64 -64.85 92.77
CA GLN A 200 8.82 -65.02 91.56
C GLN A 200 9.56 -64.72 90.24
N GLN A 201 10.88 -64.53 90.24
CA GLN A 201 11.68 -64.48 89.02
C GLN A 201 12.74 -65.59 88.96
N THR A 202 12.37 -66.69 88.30
CA THR A 202 13.26 -67.54 87.51
C THR A 202 12.44 -67.81 86.25
N GLU A 203 12.64 -67.19 85.09
CA GLU A 203 13.88 -67.02 84.35
C GLU A 203 13.83 -65.71 83.53
N ALA A 204 14.73 -64.76 83.79
CA ALA A 204 15.11 -63.75 82.80
C ALA A 204 16.55 -63.28 83.06
N ASN A 205 17.35 -63.33 82.00
CA ASN A 205 18.79 -63.08 81.92
C ASN A 205 19.22 -61.70 82.52
N PRO A 206 20.20 -61.65 83.45
CA PRO A 206 20.54 -60.44 84.24
C PRO A 206 21.38 -59.37 83.50
N LYS A 207 21.47 -59.41 82.16
CA LYS A 207 22.27 -58.46 81.36
C LYS A 207 21.46 -57.47 80.51
N ALA A 208 20.19 -57.27 80.81
CA ALA A 208 19.33 -56.34 80.05
C ALA A 208 18.90 -55.07 80.81
N GLY A 209 19.44 -54.84 82.03
CA GLY A 209 19.17 -53.64 82.81
C GLY A 209 20.23 -52.56 82.57
N LEU A 210 19.79 -51.34 82.25
CA LEU A 210 20.65 -50.15 82.22
C LEU A 210 21.17 -49.87 83.62
N SER A 211 22.47 -49.58 83.75
CA SER A 211 23.06 -49.19 85.04
C SER A 211 22.50 -47.84 85.51
N ALA A 212 22.49 -47.61 86.83
CA ALA A 212 21.95 -46.37 87.41
C ALA A 212 22.57 -45.09 86.79
N ARG A 213 23.85 -45.13 86.42
CA ARG A 213 24.54 -44.02 85.72
C ARG A 213 24.03 -43.79 84.30
N GLU A 214 23.66 -44.84 83.59
CA GLU A 214 23.09 -44.74 82.25
C GLU A 214 21.66 -44.19 82.31
N LEU A 215 20.89 -44.56 83.34
CA LEU A 215 19.56 -43.99 83.58
C LEU A 215 19.62 -42.51 83.98
N GLU A 216 20.53 -42.11 84.87
CA GLU A 216 20.75 -40.70 85.21
C GLU A 216 21.20 -39.87 84.00
N SER A 217 22.08 -40.43 83.17
CA SER A 217 22.51 -39.78 81.93
C SER A 217 21.35 -39.62 80.93
N ILE A 218 20.48 -40.63 80.80
CA ILE A 218 19.30 -40.57 79.94
C ILE A 218 18.30 -39.54 80.48
N ILE A 219 18.07 -39.48 81.80
CA ILE A 219 17.18 -38.49 82.42
C ILE A 219 17.72 -37.07 82.20
N GLN A 220 19.02 -36.83 82.40
CA GLN A 220 19.66 -35.54 82.09
C GLN A 220 19.56 -35.18 80.61
N THR A 221 19.74 -36.15 79.70
CA THR A 221 19.65 -35.90 78.26
C THR A 221 18.22 -35.55 77.83
N LEU A 222 17.23 -36.20 78.45
CA LEU A 222 15.80 -35.90 78.24
C LEU A 222 15.41 -34.53 78.80
N ASP A 223 15.97 -34.11 79.94
CA ASP A 223 15.73 -32.78 80.51
C ASP A 223 16.42 -31.67 79.69
N ILE A 224 17.62 -31.92 79.12
CA ILE A 224 18.28 -30.99 78.18
C ILE A 224 17.48 -30.84 76.87
N LEU A 225 16.91 -31.94 76.35
CA LEU A 225 16.06 -31.91 75.15
C LEU A 225 14.74 -31.14 75.40
N LYS A 226 14.28 -31.06 76.65
CA LYS A 226 13.13 -30.24 77.05
C LYS A 226 13.46 -28.73 77.02
N GLU A 227 14.67 -28.32 77.39
CA GLU A 227 15.10 -26.91 77.38
C GLU A 227 15.52 -26.39 75.99
N LYS A 228 15.94 -27.26 75.07
CA LYS A 228 16.38 -26.88 73.71
C LYS A 228 15.26 -26.82 72.66
N MET A 229 14.01 -27.06 73.02
CA MET A 229 12.87 -26.84 72.12
C MET A 229 12.33 -25.41 72.31
N PRO A 230 12.27 -24.60 71.24
CA PRO A 230 11.55 -23.31 71.30
C PRO A 230 10.06 -23.49 71.53
#